data_AF-A0A1G6BIL7-F1
#
_entry.id   AF-A0A1G6BIL7-F1
#
_cell.length_a   1.000
_cell.length_b   1.000
_cell.length_c   1.000
_cell.angle_alpha   90.00
_cell.angle_beta   90.00
_cell.angle_gamma   90.00
#
_symmetry.space_group_name_H-M   'P 1'
#
loop_
_entity.id
_entity.type
_entity.pdbx_description
1 polymer ?
#
loop_
_entity_poly.entity_id
_entity_poly.type
_entity_poly.pdbx_seq_one_letter_code
_entity_poly.pdbx_strand_id
1 'polypeptide(L)'
;MSNDNNIQFEIPNAANRLEEICVQGVKVRFGDNPPEAVTQRLSHELGIVKKLKHASTYLLASMLAKEARRLHYLFYFRGDITSSLISYVSGISDINPMEKKYGGINIPFETTREEYQGIEPTLEMQAGVSFLIYAQSFLARMFPEYRLISYPLPSVDMIRSLRMYITKLEELPCDEFVAEQKDDIDDADDIYKHDHFHILLIGDKQMELARYNKYYSDNGICFEEAQADSMIPKLWEYVKELDNCPEELKGLNVKTYDELLAVVSMMHSTDVFEGDLKKLLVTKELLLFEMIATRDDIFFYLKGKGLDRKDCFEIMNRVRKGRNLSAEQVEIMRKHNVDEWVYGFCNQVRYLFPKAHVAQLIRYYAFCIQSNSNLM
;
A
#
# COMPACT_ATOMS: atom_id res chain seq x y z
N MET A 1 -11.71 -21.30 -24.01
CA MET A 1 -13.14 -21.11 -23.72
C MET A 1 -13.21 -19.89 -22.82
N SER A 2 -13.89 -18.84 -23.25
CA SER A 2 -14.00 -17.58 -22.51
C SER A 2 -14.74 -17.82 -21.20
N ASN A 3 -14.10 -17.50 -20.08
CA ASN A 3 -14.77 -17.45 -18.77
C ASN A 3 -15.62 -16.17 -18.74
N ASP A 4 -16.80 -16.20 -19.39
CA ASP A 4 -17.77 -15.10 -19.44
C ASP A 4 -18.65 -15.00 -18.18
N ASN A 5 -18.27 -15.64 -17.06
CA ASN A 5 -19.07 -15.66 -15.83
C ASN A 5 -18.35 -15.05 -14.62
N ASN A 6 -17.49 -14.04 -14.80
CA ASN A 6 -17.01 -13.27 -13.67
C ASN A 6 -18.17 -12.39 -13.16
N ILE A 7 -18.81 -12.80 -12.06
CA ILE A 7 -19.84 -11.99 -11.39
C ILE A 7 -19.14 -10.75 -10.82
N GLN A 8 -19.17 -9.66 -11.59
CA GLN A 8 -18.59 -8.39 -11.17
C GLN A 8 -19.52 -7.72 -10.16
N PHE A 9 -18.99 -7.38 -8.99
CA PHE A 9 -19.73 -6.60 -7.99
C PHE A 9 -20.08 -5.22 -8.56
N GLU A 10 -21.38 -4.90 -8.63
CA GLU A 10 -21.85 -3.66 -9.23
C GLU A 10 -22.76 -2.88 -8.28
N ILE A 11 -22.34 -1.66 -7.94
CA ILE A 11 -23.20 -0.70 -7.24
C ILE A 11 -23.92 0.13 -8.32
N PRO A 12 -25.26 0.25 -8.28
CA PRO A 12 -25.99 1.07 -9.24
C PRO A 12 -25.47 2.50 -9.32
N ASN A 13 -25.24 2.97 -10.56
CA ASN A 13 -24.70 4.29 -10.87
C ASN A 13 -23.32 4.59 -10.23
N ALA A 14 -22.50 3.56 -9.96
CA ALA A 14 -21.22 3.72 -9.27
C ALA A 14 -20.31 4.77 -9.93
N ALA A 15 -20.15 4.72 -11.26
CA ALA A 15 -19.25 5.62 -11.98
C ALA A 15 -19.62 7.09 -11.81
N ASN A 16 -20.90 7.44 -11.98
CA ASN A 16 -21.37 8.83 -11.85
C ASN A 16 -21.24 9.31 -10.40
N ARG A 17 -21.60 8.46 -9.42
CA ARG A 17 -21.48 8.79 -7.99
C ARG A 17 -20.02 8.98 -7.58
N LEU A 18 -19.13 8.14 -8.08
CA LEU A 18 -17.69 8.25 -7.82
C LEU A 18 -17.12 9.53 -8.43
N GLU A 19 -17.51 9.86 -9.67
CA GLU A 19 -17.10 11.09 -10.35
C GLU A 19 -17.54 12.34 -9.57
N GLU A 20 -18.79 12.40 -9.11
CA GLU A 20 -19.30 13.49 -8.27
C GLU A 20 -18.47 13.63 -6.98
N ILE A 21 -18.20 12.52 -6.28
CA ILE A 21 -17.37 12.50 -5.07
C ILE A 21 -15.97 13.04 -5.38
N CYS A 22 -15.35 12.60 -6.49
CA CYS A 22 -13.99 13.00 -6.83
C CYS A 22 -13.91 14.48 -7.21
N VAL A 23 -14.89 15.01 -7.96
CA VAL A 23 -14.93 16.43 -8.33
C VAL A 23 -15.06 17.32 -7.08
N GLN A 24 -15.89 16.94 -6.11
CA GLN A 24 -15.97 17.67 -4.84
C GLN A 24 -14.68 17.50 -4.03
N GLY A 25 -14.10 16.30 -4.02
CA GLY A 25 -12.84 15.99 -3.37
C GLY A 25 -11.67 16.82 -3.88
N VAL A 26 -11.59 17.07 -5.18
CA VAL A 26 -10.57 17.95 -5.78
C VAL A 26 -10.68 19.36 -5.20
N LYS A 27 -11.89 19.92 -5.09
CA LYS A 27 -12.08 21.25 -4.51
C LYS A 27 -11.65 21.29 -3.05
N VAL A 28 -11.94 20.25 -2.28
CA VAL A 28 -11.54 20.13 -0.88
C VAL A 28 -10.02 20.05 -0.73
N ARG A 29 -9.34 19.26 -1.57
CA ARG A 29 -7.89 19.00 -1.45
C ARG A 29 -7.01 20.05 -2.12
N PHE A 30 -7.46 20.64 -3.22
CA PHE A 30 -6.67 21.55 -4.07
C PHE A 30 -7.26 22.96 -4.21
N GLY A 31 -8.41 23.24 -3.59
CA GLY A 31 -9.12 24.52 -3.68
C GLY A 31 -9.97 24.67 -4.94
N ASP A 32 -10.59 25.84 -5.10
CA ASP A 32 -11.53 26.12 -6.21
C ASP A 32 -10.88 26.18 -7.58
N ASN A 33 -9.57 26.42 -7.65
CA ASN A 33 -8.78 26.52 -8.88
C ASN A 33 -7.65 25.46 -8.85
N PRO A 34 -7.98 24.16 -9.02
CA PRO A 34 -6.98 23.10 -8.97
C PRO A 34 -6.02 23.21 -10.17
N PRO A 35 -4.75 22.76 -10.02
CA PRO A 35 -3.81 22.71 -11.15
C PRO A 35 -4.34 21.84 -12.29
N GLU A 36 -4.07 22.23 -13.54
CA GLU A 36 -4.52 21.49 -14.72
C GLU A 36 -4.07 20.02 -14.70
N ALA A 37 -2.85 19.76 -14.22
CA ALA A 37 -2.32 18.40 -14.09
C ALA A 37 -3.16 17.50 -13.16
N VAL A 38 -3.79 18.08 -12.12
CA VAL A 38 -4.69 17.34 -11.22
C VAL A 38 -5.97 16.96 -11.97
N THR A 39 -6.57 17.90 -12.70
CA THR A 39 -7.79 17.66 -13.47
C THR A 39 -7.55 16.65 -14.59
N GLN A 40 -6.46 16.79 -15.35
CA GLN A 40 -6.08 15.87 -16.41
C GLN A 40 -5.87 14.46 -15.89
N ARG A 41 -5.13 14.30 -14.79
CA ARG A 41 -4.92 12.99 -14.17
C ARG A 41 -6.23 12.39 -13.68
N LEU A 42 -7.08 13.16 -13.00
CA LEU A 42 -8.36 12.64 -12.51
C LEU A 42 -9.25 12.16 -13.65
N SER A 43 -9.34 12.91 -14.75
CA SER A 43 -10.10 12.51 -15.94
C SER A 43 -9.54 11.23 -16.58
N HIS A 44 -8.21 11.08 -16.65
CA HIS A 44 -7.56 9.85 -17.14
C HIS A 44 -7.91 8.64 -16.27
N GLU A 45 -7.71 8.75 -14.96
CA GLU A 45 -7.97 7.66 -14.01
C GLU A 45 -9.46 7.26 -14.02
N LEU A 46 -10.39 8.24 -13.92
CA LEU A 46 -11.83 7.96 -13.94
C LEU A 46 -12.27 7.34 -15.27
N GLY A 47 -11.66 7.76 -16.39
CA GLY A 47 -11.92 7.18 -17.70
C GLY A 47 -11.55 5.70 -17.77
N ILE A 48 -10.41 5.32 -17.21
CA ILE A 48 -9.97 3.92 -17.12
C ILE A 48 -10.89 3.12 -16.19
N VAL A 49 -11.12 3.60 -14.97
CA VAL A 49 -11.98 2.94 -13.97
C VAL A 49 -13.40 2.72 -14.51
N LYS A 50 -13.96 3.70 -15.23
CA LYS A 50 -15.27 3.60 -15.88
C LYS A 50 -15.27 2.58 -17.02
N LYS A 51 -14.24 2.60 -17.88
CA LYS A 51 -14.10 1.66 -19.00
C LYS A 51 -13.98 0.21 -18.52
N LEU A 52 -13.26 -0.02 -17.43
CA LEU A 52 -13.05 -1.35 -16.82
C LEU A 52 -14.17 -1.76 -15.85
N LYS A 53 -15.15 -0.88 -15.59
CA LYS A 53 -16.26 -1.08 -14.65
C LYS A 53 -15.82 -1.29 -13.18
N HIS A 54 -14.64 -0.81 -12.79
CA HIS A 54 -14.11 -0.93 -11.42
C HIS A 54 -14.66 0.14 -10.45
N ALA A 55 -15.58 1.01 -10.89
CA ALA A 55 -16.07 2.13 -10.08
C ALA A 55 -16.74 1.70 -8.77
N SER A 56 -17.37 0.53 -8.73
CA SER A 56 -18.02 -0.03 -7.53
C SER A 56 -17.03 -0.25 -6.39
N THR A 57 -15.83 -0.70 -6.70
CA THR A 57 -14.75 -0.97 -5.73
C THR A 57 -14.28 0.32 -5.07
N TYR A 58 -13.99 1.35 -5.86
CA TYR A 58 -13.64 2.68 -5.36
C TYR A 58 -14.78 3.32 -4.55
N LEU A 59 -16.01 3.24 -5.06
CA LEU A 59 -17.17 3.78 -4.35
C LEU A 59 -17.37 3.08 -2.99
N LEU A 60 -17.25 1.76 -2.94
CA LEU A 60 -17.36 0.99 -1.70
C LEU A 60 -16.27 1.37 -0.70
N ALA A 61 -15.01 1.46 -1.15
CA ALA A 61 -13.90 1.89 -0.33
C ALA A 61 -14.12 3.31 0.24
N SER A 62 -14.61 4.24 -0.59
CA SER A 62 -14.92 5.61 -0.14
C SER A 62 -16.06 5.63 0.88
N MET A 63 -17.08 4.78 0.73
CA MET A 63 -18.17 4.64 1.69
C MET A 63 -17.67 4.09 3.04
N LEU A 64 -16.84 3.06 3.03
CA LEU A 64 -16.22 2.51 4.24
C LEU A 64 -15.32 3.53 4.95
N ALA A 65 -14.48 4.25 4.19
CA ALA A 65 -13.64 5.34 4.68
C ALA A 65 -14.49 6.45 5.34
N LYS A 66 -15.60 6.83 4.70
CA LYS A 66 -16.53 7.83 5.23
C LYS A 66 -17.17 7.37 6.54
N GLU A 67 -17.61 6.13 6.64
CA GLU A 67 -18.18 5.60 7.88
C GLU A 67 -17.14 5.51 9.00
N ALA A 68 -15.90 5.10 8.69
CA ALA A 68 -14.80 5.08 9.67
C ALA A 68 -14.55 6.48 10.24
N ARG A 69 -14.45 7.51 9.37
CA ARG A 69 -14.30 8.90 9.82
C ARG A 69 -15.50 9.40 10.61
N ARG A 70 -16.72 9.11 10.16
CA ARG A 70 -17.96 9.49 10.86
C ARG A 70 -18.04 8.90 12.27
N LEU A 71 -17.45 7.73 12.48
CA LEU A 71 -17.40 7.02 13.76
C LEU A 71 -16.09 7.24 14.53
N HIS A 72 -15.22 8.13 14.05
CA HIS A 72 -13.91 8.46 14.66
C HIS A 72 -12.97 7.25 14.83
N TYR A 73 -12.95 6.34 13.85
CA TYR A 73 -11.97 5.26 13.80
C TYR A 73 -10.75 5.65 12.97
N LEU A 74 -9.57 5.31 13.48
CA LEU A 74 -8.37 5.24 12.67
C LEU A 74 -8.48 4.04 11.72
N PHE A 75 -8.17 4.29 10.46
CA PHE A 75 -8.08 3.27 9.43
C PHE A 75 -7.08 3.70 8.37
N TYR A 76 -6.68 2.74 7.56
CA TYR A 76 -6.14 3.02 6.24
C TYR A 76 -6.40 1.85 5.30
N PHE A 77 -6.30 2.12 4.00
CA PHE A 77 -6.27 1.07 3.00
C PHE A 77 -4.82 0.65 2.71
N ARG A 78 -4.63 -0.60 2.32
CA ARG A 78 -3.37 -1.16 1.82
C ARG A 78 -3.51 -1.52 0.35
N GLY A 79 -2.39 -1.92 -0.24
CA GLY A 79 -2.35 -2.40 -1.61
C GLY A 79 -2.48 -1.30 -2.66
N ASP A 80 -2.70 -1.75 -3.89
CA ASP A 80 -2.51 -0.94 -5.09
C ASP A 80 -3.54 0.20 -5.22
N ILE A 81 -4.75 0.03 -4.66
CA ILE A 81 -5.83 1.03 -4.70
C ILE A 81 -5.41 2.40 -4.13
N THR A 82 -4.46 2.41 -3.20
CA THR A 82 -3.97 3.64 -2.54
C THR A 82 -3.11 4.54 -3.42
N SER A 83 -2.76 4.07 -4.63
CA SER A 83 -1.82 4.75 -5.54
C SER A 83 -2.50 5.76 -6.47
N SER A 84 -3.83 5.82 -6.49
CA SER A 84 -4.60 6.64 -7.44
C SER A 84 -5.01 7.99 -6.87
N LEU A 85 -5.11 9.00 -7.75
CA LEU A 85 -5.65 10.31 -7.39
C LEU A 85 -7.12 10.18 -6.99
N ILE A 86 -7.89 9.28 -7.63
CA ILE A 86 -9.25 8.93 -7.21
C ILE A 86 -9.29 8.59 -5.72
N SER A 87 -8.37 7.74 -5.24
CA SER A 87 -8.32 7.36 -3.83
C SER A 87 -8.03 8.53 -2.90
N TYR A 88 -7.15 9.42 -3.30
CA TYR A 88 -6.83 10.62 -2.50
C TYR A 88 -8.02 11.58 -2.37
N VAL A 89 -8.68 11.89 -3.50
CA VAL A 89 -9.76 12.90 -3.53
C VAL A 89 -11.10 12.34 -3.04
N SER A 90 -11.36 11.04 -3.23
CA SER A 90 -12.53 10.37 -2.64
C SER A 90 -12.35 10.01 -1.15
N GLY A 91 -11.16 10.28 -0.61
CA GLY A 91 -10.81 10.08 0.79
C GLY A 91 -10.54 8.61 1.18
N ILE A 92 -10.40 7.70 0.22
CA ILE A 92 -9.95 6.33 0.49
C ILE A 92 -8.54 6.35 1.08
N SER A 93 -7.68 7.23 0.58
CA SER A 93 -6.30 7.42 1.03
C SER A 93 -6.07 8.88 1.40
N ASP A 94 -5.15 9.13 2.33
CA ASP A 94 -4.60 10.46 2.59
C ASP A 94 -3.25 10.69 1.90
N ILE A 95 -2.78 9.72 1.12
CA ILE A 95 -1.55 9.85 0.34
C ILE A 95 -1.86 10.56 -0.97
N ASN A 96 -1.25 11.72 -1.19
CA ASN A 96 -1.36 12.45 -2.44
C ASN A 96 -0.38 11.85 -3.48
N PRO A 97 -0.86 11.24 -4.56
CA PRO A 97 0.02 10.58 -5.52
C PRO A 97 0.61 11.56 -6.55
N MET A 98 0.22 12.84 -6.53
CA MET A 98 0.75 13.86 -7.44
C MET A 98 2.24 14.12 -7.20
N GLU A 99 2.89 14.78 -8.16
CA GLU A 99 4.26 15.27 -7.98
C GLU A 99 4.40 16.22 -6.78
N LYS A 100 5.61 16.31 -6.22
CA LYS A 100 5.94 17.18 -5.07
C LYS A 100 5.53 18.63 -5.22
N LYS A 101 5.60 19.19 -6.45
CA LYS A 101 5.16 20.58 -6.71
C LYS A 101 3.65 20.80 -6.48
N TYR A 102 2.88 19.72 -6.36
CA TYR A 102 1.46 19.70 -6.00
C TYR A 102 1.22 19.09 -4.60
N GLY A 103 2.26 18.97 -3.77
CA GLY A 103 2.18 18.47 -2.39
C GLY A 103 1.93 16.97 -2.26
N GLY A 104 2.48 16.17 -3.18
CA GLY A 104 2.40 14.71 -3.12
C GLY A 104 3.75 14.02 -3.29
N ILE A 105 3.74 12.68 -3.22
CA ILE A 105 4.96 11.86 -3.18
C ILE A 105 5.35 11.21 -4.52
N ASN A 106 4.72 11.66 -5.61
CA ASN A 106 4.96 11.20 -6.98
C ASN A 106 4.78 9.67 -7.15
N ILE A 107 3.54 9.24 -7.33
CA ILE A 107 3.16 7.83 -7.57
C ILE A 107 2.48 7.73 -8.94
N PRO A 108 2.92 6.83 -9.85
CA PRO A 108 2.26 6.64 -11.13
C PRO A 108 0.93 5.89 -10.97
N PHE A 109 -0.07 6.21 -11.79
CA PHE A 109 -1.37 5.52 -11.72
C PHE A 109 -1.25 4.05 -12.14
N GLU A 110 -0.32 3.73 -13.04
CA GLU A 110 0.00 2.39 -13.52
C GLU A 110 0.24 1.39 -12.39
N THR A 111 0.71 1.88 -11.25
CA THR A 111 0.91 1.12 -10.02
C THR A 111 -0.39 0.42 -9.55
N THR A 112 -1.57 0.89 -9.95
CA THR A 112 -2.87 0.21 -9.69
C THR A 112 -3.05 -1.08 -10.48
N ARG A 113 -2.24 -1.33 -11.53
CA ARG A 113 -2.38 -2.39 -12.53
C ARG A 113 -3.60 -2.28 -13.47
N GLU A 114 -4.47 -1.29 -13.26
CA GLU A 114 -5.68 -1.14 -14.06
C GLU A 114 -5.37 -0.78 -15.52
N GLU A 115 -4.48 0.17 -15.74
CA GLU A 115 -4.22 0.73 -17.09
C GLU A 115 -3.66 -0.31 -18.07
N TYR A 116 -2.69 -1.13 -17.64
CA TYR A 116 -2.00 -2.08 -18.51
C TYR A 116 -2.43 -3.53 -18.34
N GLN A 117 -2.94 -3.92 -17.17
CA GLN A 117 -3.36 -5.31 -16.93
C GLN A 117 -4.88 -5.47 -16.81
N GLY A 118 -5.64 -4.36 -16.68
CA GLY A 118 -7.08 -4.43 -16.49
C GLY A 118 -7.50 -5.11 -15.19
N ILE A 119 -6.58 -5.24 -14.23
CA ILE A 119 -6.83 -5.94 -12.96
C ILE A 119 -7.54 -4.97 -12.02
N GLU A 120 -8.69 -5.41 -11.48
CA GLU A 120 -9.42 -4.66 -10.47
C GLU A 120 -8.58 -4.54 -9.18
N PRO A 121 -8.48 -3.33 -8.59
CA PRO A 121 -7.76 -3.16 -7.34
C PRO A 121 -8.39 -3.95 -6.20
N THR A 122 -7.54 -4.59 -5.41
CA THR A 122 -7.98 -5.25 -4.18
C THR A 122 -8.38 -4.22 -3.10
N LEU A 123 -9.50 -4.46 -2.42
CA LEU A 123 -9.92 -3.67 -1.26
C LEU A 123 -9.38 -4.29 0.03
N GLU A 124 -8.29 -3.72 0.55
CA GLU A 124 -7.64 -4.12 1.79
C GLU A 124 -7.73 -2.99 2.81
N MET A 125 -8.56 -3.13 3.84
CA MET A 125 -8.74 -2.11 4.87
C MET A 125 -8.17 -2.60 6.21
N GLN A 126 -7.30 -1.79 6.81
CA GLN A 126 -6.81 -2.00 8.16
C GLN A 126 -7.45 -0.99 9.12
N ALA A 127 -8.00 -1.47 10.24
CA ALA A 127 -8.64 -0.64 11.25
C ALA A 127 -8.70 -1.35 12.61
N GLY A 128 -9.18 -0.65 13.64
CA GLY A 128 -9.55 -1.27 14.91
C GLY A 128 -10.61 -2.38 14.74
N VAL A 129 -10.47 -3.46 15.50
CA VAL A 129 -11.32 -4.67 15.41
C VAL A 129 -12.81 -4.33 15.55
N SER A 130 -13.16 -3.37 16.42
CA SER A 130 -14.57 -3.00 16.61
C SER A 130 -15.17 -2.30 15.38
N PHE A 131 -14.37 -1.55 14.61
CA PHE A 131 -14.81 -1.02 13.33
C PHE A 131 -15.01 -2.11 12.29
N LEU A 132 -14.16 -3.15 12.27
CA LEU A 132 -14.30 -4.22 11.27
C LEU A 132 -15.61 -5.00 11.45
N ILE A 133 -16.01 -5.26 12.70
CA ILE A 133 -17.31 -5.87 13.02
C ILE A 133 -18.47 -4.96 12.55
N TYR A 134 -18.34 -3.65 12.77
CA TYR A 134 -19.30 -2.67 12.25
C TYR A 134 -19.35 -2.68 10.71
N ALA A 135 -18.19 -2.69 10.05
CA ALA A 135 -18.08 -2.68 8.59
C ALA A 135 -18.75 -3.91 7.98
N GLN A 136 -18.54 -5.11 8.54
CA GLN A 136 -19.25 -6.32 8.13
C GLN A 136 -20.77 -6.16 8.23
N SER A 137 -21.26 -5.61 9.34
CA SER A 137 -22.70 -5.37 9.57
C SER A 137 -23.27 -4.26 8.67
N PHE A 138 -22.45 -3.28 8.31
CA PHE A 138 -22.79 -2.22 7.37
C PHE A 138 -22.92 -2.78 5.96
N LEU A 139 -21.95 -3.57 5.50
CA LEU A 139 -21.95 -4.24 4.20
C LEU A 139 -23.15 -5.18 4.04
N ALA A 140 -23.40 -6.03 5.04
CA ALA A 140 -24.54 -6.97 5.01
C ALA A 140 -25.91 -6.27 4.92
N ARG A 141 -26.03 -5.04 5.42
CA ARG A 141 -27.26 -4.24 5.33
C ARG A 141 -27.39 -3.50 4.00
N MET A 142 -26.28 -3.04 3.43
CA MET A 142 -26.30 -2.33 2.14
C MET A 142 -26.49 -3.28 0.95
N PHE A 143 -26.00 -4.51 1.11
CA PHE A 143 -25.95 -5.52 0.05
C PHE A 143 -26.60 -6.83 0.54
N PRO A 144 -27.88 -6.82 0.96
CA PRO A 144 -28.57 -8.00 1.50
C PRO A 144 -28.66 -9.17 0.51
N GLU A 145 -28.55 -8.89 -0.80
CA GLU A 145 -28.49 -9.86 -1.88
C GLU A 145 -27.15 -10.59 -1.97
N TYR A 146 -26.11 -10.07 -1.32
CA TYR A 146 -24.79 -10.69 -1.24
C TYR A 146 -24.62 -11.42 0.09
N ARG A 147 -24.10 -12.65 0.04
CA ARG A 147 -23.75 -13.41 1.24
C ARG A 147 -22.34 -13.03 1.68
N LEU A 148 -22.22 -12.38 2.84
CA LEU A 148 -20.91 -12.14 3.45
C LEU A 148 -20.34 -13.46 3.99
N ILE A 149 -19.17 -13.85 3.50
CA ILE A 149 -18.41 -14.99 4.01
C ILE A 149 -17.16 -14.43 4.71
N SER A 150 -17.09 -14.59 6.02
CA SER A 150 -15.93 -14.18 6.81
C SER A 150 -15.13 -15.41 7.17
N TYR A 151 -13.87 -15.47 6.72
CA TYR A 151 -12.90 -16.43 7.23
C TYR A 151 -12.11 -15.74 8.34
N PRO A 152 -12.07 -16.28 9.57
CA PRO A 152 -11.02 -15.88 10.48
C PRO A 152 -9.71 -16.34 9.85
N LEU A 153 -8.90 -15.42 9.32
CA LEU A 153 -7.50 -15.75 9.02
C LEU A 153 -6.88 -16.10 10.38
N PRO A 154 -6.46 -17.35 10.61
CA PRO A 154 -5.77 -17.67 11.85
C PRO A 154 -4.49 -16.83 11.86
N SER A 155 -4.27 -16.05 12.94
CA SER A 155 -3.00 -15.35 13.08
C SER A 155 -1.85 -16.35 13.03
N VAL A 156 -0.67 -15.94 12.58
CA VAL A 156 0.54 -16.77 12.64
C VAL A 156 0.75 -17.33 14.06
N ASP A 157 0.43 -16.52 15.07
CA ASP A 157 0.44 -16.93 16.48
C ASP A 157 -0.64 -17.95 16.84
N MET A 158 -1.84 -17.87 16.24
CA MET A 158 -2.90 -18.87 16.40
C MET A 158 -2.51 -20.19 15.72
N ILE A 159 -1.89 -20.15 14.54
CA ILE A 159 -1.35 -21.35 13.87
C ILE A 159 -0.24 -21.98 14.72
N ARG A 160 0.72 -21.18 15.23
CA ARG A 160 1.76 -21.65 16.15
C ARG A 160 1.17 -22.21 17.45
N SER A 161 0.19 -21.54 18.02
CA SER A 161 -0.47 -21.97 19.27
C SER A 161 -1.25 -23.27 19.07
N LEU A 162 -1.96 -23.41 17.95
CA LEU A 162 -2.65 -24.64 17.57
C LEU A 162 -1.65 -25.77 17.34
N ARG A 163 -0.54 -25.51 16.64
CA ARG A 163 0.54 -26.47 16.42
C ARG A 163 1.12 -26.94 17.76
N MET A 164 1.48 -26.01 18.65
CA MET A 164 1.97 -26.34 19.99
C MET A 164 0.95 -27.11 20.84
N TYR A 165 -0.33 -26.78 20.73
CA TYR A 165 -1.40 -27.41 21.49
C TYR A 165 -1.68 -28.84 21.00
N ILE A 166 -1.66 -29.06 19.68
CA ILE A 166 -1.82 -30.38 19.05
C ILE A 166 -0.62 -31.28 19.36
N THR A 167 0.61 -30.76 19.28
CA THR A 167 1.84 -31.50 19.68
C THR A 167 1.84 -31.91 21.15
N LYS A 168 1.09 -31.20 22.01
CA LYS A 168 0.98 -31.51 23.44
C LYS A 168 -0.12 -32.50 23.78
N LEU A 169 -1.14 -32.62 22.92
CA LEU A 169 -2.32 -33.43 23.17
C LEU A 169 -2.18 -34.85 22.63
N GLU A 170 -1.41 -35.03 21.56
CA GLU A 170 -1.23 -36.35 20.95
C GLU A 170 0.26 -36.65 20.86
N GLU A 171 0.73 -37.66 21.61
CA GLU A 171 2.04 -38.30 21.43
C GLU A 171 2.11 -39.06 20.10
N LEU A 172 1.58 -38.47 19.01
CA LEU A 172 1.59 -39.06 17.69
C LEU A 172 2.86 -38.66 16.93
N PRO A 173 3.50 -39.61 16.23
CA PRO A 173 4.66 -39.34 15.39
C PRO A 173 4.26 -38.40 14.26
N CYS A 174 4.97 -37.28 14.18
CA CYS A 174 4.66 -36.17 13.30
C CYS A 174 5.19 -36.44 11.88
N ASP A 175 4.56 -37.38 11.18
CA ASP A 175 4.74 -37.59 9.75
C ASP A 175 3.34 -37.59 9.12
N GLU A 176 3.10 -36.73 8.12
CA GLU A 176 1.84 -36.53 7.39
C GLU A 176 0.83 -35.45 7.88
N PHE A 177 1.32 -34.33 8.41
CA PHE A 177 0.63 -33.05 8.18
C PHE A 177 1.46 -32.19 7.23
N VAL A 178 1.25 -32.38 5.92
CA VAL A 178 1.63 -31.37 4.92
C VAL A 178 0.56 -30.29 4.94
N ALA A 179 0.58 -29.45 5.98
CA ALA A 179 0.12 -28.08 5.79
C ALA A 179 1.22 -27.41 4.98
N GLU A 180 0.95 -27.08 3.71
CA GLU A 180 1.88 -26.24 2.95
C GLU A 180 2.15 -24.98 3.77
N GLN A 181 3.37 -24.91 4.27
CA GLN A 181 3.95 -23.72 4.84
C GLN A 181 4.16 -22.76 3.67
N LYS A 182 3.11 -22.02 3.28
CA LYS A 182 3.34 -20.74 2.62
C LYS A 182 3.59 -19.75 3.73
N ASP A 183 4.85 -19.69 4.17
CA ASP A 183 5.36 -18.65 5.06
C ASP A 183 5.17 -17.24 4.45
N ASP A 184 4.81 -17.16 3.17
CA ASP A 184 4.46 -15.95 2.46
C ASP A 184 3.02 -16.04 1.91
N ILE A 185 2.05 -15.40 2.58
CA ILE A 185 0.91 -14.82 1.85
C ILE A 185 1.40 -13.46 1.33
N ASP A 186 2.45 -13.47 0.50
CA ASP A 186 2.95 -12.26 -0.19
C ASP A 186 2.07 -11.88 -1.38
N ASP A 187 1.25 -12.82 -1.86
CA ASP A 187 0.29 -12.61 -2.93
C ASP A 187 -1.11 -12.83 -2.37
N ALA A 188 -1.77 -11.72 -2.02
CA ALA A 188 -3.22 -11.67 -1.91
C ALA A 188 -3.86 -12.32 -3.16
N ASP A 189 -3.23 -12.18 -4.34
CA ASP A 189 -3.62 -12.74 -5.65
C ASP A 189 -4.01 -14.24 -5.63
N ASP A 190 -3.50 -15.08 -4.70
CA ASP A 190 -3.85 -16.52 -4.63
C ASP A 190 -5.21 -16.79 -3.94
N ILE A 191 -5.72 -15.86 -3.13
CA ILE A 191 -7.05 -15.93 -2.48
C ILE A 191 -8.18 -15.57 -3.46
N TYR A 192 -7.89 -14.78 -4.51
CA TYR A 192 -8.86 -14.28 -5.50
C TYR A 192 -9.21 -15.27 -6.62
N LYS A 193 -8.93 -16.57 -6.46
CA LYS A 193 -9.19 -17.61 -7.48
C LYS A 193 -10.64 -18.12 -7.50
N HIS A 194 -11.60 -17.38 -6.95
CA HIS A 194 -13.01 -17.73 -6.90
C HIS A 194 -13.90 -16.62 -7.50
N ASP A 195 -15.09 -16.98 -8.00
CA ASP A 195 -16.09 -16.09 -8.64
C ASP A 195 -16.75 -15.11 -7.63
N HIS A 196 -15.98 -14.51 -6.73
CA HIS A 196 -16.45 -13.72 -5.61
C HIS A 196 -15.76 -12.36 -5.55
N PHE A 197 -16.50 -11.34 -5.12
CA PHE A 197 -15.89 -10.06 -4.75
C PHE A 197 -15.33 -10.16 -3.34
N HIS A 198 -14.05 -9.82 -3.19
CA HIS A 198 -13.30 -10.04 -1.96
C HIS A 198 -12.90 -8.71 -1.32
N ILE A 199 -13.17 -8.61 -0.02
CA ILE A 199 -12.73 -7.50 0.84
C ILE A 199 -11.88 -8.11 1.94
N LEU A 200 -10.65 -7.62 2.09
CA LEU A 200 -9.77 -8.00 3.18
C LEU A 200 -9.87 -6.96 4.31
N LEU A 201 -10.33 -7.40 5.48
CA LEU A 201 -10.43 -6.57 6.68
C LEU A 201 -9.37 -7.03 7.69
N ILE A 202 -8.42 -6.13 8.03
CA ILE A 202 -7.25 -6.44 8.85
C ILE A 202 -7.37 -5.70 10.20
N GLY A 203 -7.44 -6.46 11.28
CA GLY A 203 -7.58 -5.91 12.63
C GLY A 203 -6.24 -5.43 13.19
N ASP A 204 -6.23 -4.23 13.76
CA ASP A 204 -5.05 -3.66 14.42
C ASP A 204 -5.38 -3.20 15.84
N LYS A 205 -4.64 -3.76 16.82
CA LYS A 205 -4.85 -3.46 18.24
C LYS A 205 -4.50 -2.01 18.60
N GLN A 206 -3.43 -1.45 18.02
CA GLN A 206 -3.04 -0.07 18.33
C GLN A 206 -4.04 0.92 17.74
N MET A 207 -4.61 0.62 16.58
CA MET A 207 -5.71 1.43 16.02
C MET A 207 -6.99 1.32 16.85
N GLU A 208 -7.26 0.18 17.47
CA GLU A 208 -8.37 0.06 18.42
C GLU A 208 -8.14 0.96 19.65
N LEU A 209 -6.92 0.97 20.19
CA LEU A 209 -6.55 1.82 21.31
C LEU A 209 -6.59 3.32 20.96
N ALA A 210 -6.30 3.68 19.69
CA ALA A 210 -6.37 5.05 19.17
C ALA A 210 -7.69 5.74 19.49
N ARG A 211 -8.80 5.00 19.38
CA ARG A 211 -10.16 5.52 19.60
C ARG A 211 -10.35 6.09 21.00
N TYR A 212 -9.66 5.53 21.99
CA TYR A 212 -9.80 5.93 23.39
C TYR A 212 -8.90 7.11 23.76
N ASN A 213 -8.04 7.54 22.84
CA ASN A 213 -7.17 8.68 23.05
C ASN A 213 -7.90 9.98 22.62
N LYS A 214 -8.23 10.79 23.65
CA LYS A 214 -9.06 11.99 23.56
C LYS A 214 -8.53 13.05 22.59
N TYR A 215 -7.22 13.09 22.35
CA TYR A 215 -6.64 14.01 21.36
C TYR A 215 -7.13 13.70 19.93
N TYR A 216 -7.31 12.42 19.61
CA TYR A 216 -7.72 11.98 18.28
C TYR A 216 -9.23 11.97 18.06
N SER A 217 -10.02 11.74 19.11
CA SER A 217 -11.48 11.85 19.03
C SER A 217 -11.91 13.25 18.58
N ASP A 218 -11.15 14.27 18.99
CA ASP A 218 -11.52 15.67 18.84
C ASP A 218 -10.91 16.31 17.57
N ASN A 219 -9.76 15.82 17.08
CA ASN A 219 -9.01 16.47 15.98
C ASN A 219 -8.89 15.63 14.69
N GLY A 220 -9.22 14.32 14.73
CA GLY A 220 -8.96 13.41 13.61
C GLY A 220 -7.47 13.15 13.36
N ILE A 221 -7.17 12.19 12.47
CA ILE A 221 -5.79 11.90 12.05
C ILE A 221 -5.59 12.55 10.69
N CYS A 222 -5.06 13.78 10.69
CA CYS A 222 -4.51 14.39 9.49
C CYS A 222 -3.01 14.56 9.72
N PHE A 223 -2.21 13.77 9.01
CA PHE A 223 -0.76 13.90 8.98
C PHE A 223 -0.37 14.50 7.64
N GLU A 224 -0.28 15.82 7.54
CA GLU A 224 0.16 16.46 6.30
C GLU A 224 1.67 16.27 6.09
N GLU A 225 2.15 16.26 4.86
CA GLU A 225 3.60 16.16 4.57
C GLU A 225 4.41 17.25 5.28
N ALA A 226 3.87 18.47 5.36
CA ALA A 226 4.50 19.57 6.10
C ALA A 226 4.61 19.27 7.62
N GLN A 227 3.68 18.51 8.19
CA GLN A 227 3.79 18.03 9.57
C GLN A 227 4.81 16.90 9.67
N ALA A 228 4.90 16.05 8.64
CA ALA A 228 5.90 15.00 8.54
C ALA A 228 7.32 15.54 8.62
N ASP A 229 7.64 16.59 7.88
CA ASP A 229 8.97 17.20 7.85
C ASP A 229 9.42 17.65 9.25
N SER A 230 8.53 18.28 10.02
CA SER A 230 8.80 18.69 11.40
C SER A 230 8.98 17.51 12.36
N MET A 231 8.42 16.35 12.03
CA MET A 231 8.47 15.13 12.83
C MET A 231 9.59 14.18 12.42
N ILE A 232 10.31 14.43 11.32
CA ILE A 232 11.38 13.55 10.82
C ILE A 232 12.35 13.13 11.92
N PRO A 233 12.89 14.03 12.77
CA PRO A 233 13.82 13.61 13.82
C PRO A 233 13.19 12.62 14.80
N LYS A 234 11.93 12.85 15.23
CA LYS A 234 11.22 11.96 16.16
C LYS A 234 10.83 10.64 15.51
N LEU A 235 10.39 10.69 14.25
CA LEU A 235 10.07 9.51 13.45
C LEU A 235 11.32 8.66 13.24
N TRP A 236 12.45 9.28 12.95
CA TRP A 236 13.70 8.56 12.76
C TRP A 236 14.17 7.88 14.04
N GLU A 237 14.13 8.57 15.18
CA GLU A 237 14.40 7.93 16.48
C GLU A 237 13.45 6.74 16.73
N TYR A 238 12.15 6.90 16.49
CA TYR A 238 11.20 5.81 16.65
C TYR A 238 11.48 4.62 15.72
N VAL A 239 11.82 4.88 14.45
CA VAL A 239 12.14 3.84 13.47
C VAL A 239 13.38 3.04 13.86
N LYS A 240 14.40 3.68 14.44
CA LYS A 240 15.61 3.00 14.94
C LYS A 240 15.34 2.03 16.09
N GLU A 241 14.30 2.28 16.87
CA GLU A 241 13.89 1.44 18.00
C GLU A 241 12.96 0.29 17.60
N LEU A 242 12.55 0.21 16.32
CA LEU A 242 11.78 -0.94 15.84
C LEU A 242 12.66 -2.19 15.78
N ASP A 243 12.12 -3.33 16.22
CA ASP A 243 12.83 -4.61 16.30
C ASP A 243 13.44 -5.07 14.96
N ASN A 244 12.87 -4.63 13.84
CA ASN A 244 13.32 -4.98 12.48
C ASN A 244 14.24 -3.93 11.84
N CYS A 245 14.72 -2.92 12.57
CA CYS A 245 15.66 -1.93 12.03
C CYS A 245 17.11 -2.49 12.04
N PRO A 246 17.75 -2.71 10.87
CA PRO A 246 19.14 -3.15 10.80
C PRO A 246 20.10 -2.14 11.44
N GLU A 247 21.10 -2.63 12.19
CA GLU A 247 22.09 -1.78 12.86
C GLU A 247 22.84 -0.85 11.88
N GLU A 248 23.12 -1.32 10.66
CA GLU A 248 23.79 -0.53 9.64
C GLU A 248 22.95 0.65 9.16
N LEU A 249 21.60 0.56 9.21
CA LEU A 249 20.72 1.67 8.85
C LEU A 249 20.62 2.70 9.97
N LYS A 250 20.81 2.32 11.24
CA LYS A 250 20.70 3.25 12.39
C LYS A 250 21.74 4.36 12.36
N GLY A 251 22.89 4.13 11.72
CA GLY A 251 23.95 5.13 11.54
C GLY A 251 23.68 6.18 10.45
N LEU A 252 22.59 6.03 9.68
CA LEU A 252 22.24 6.95 8.61
C LEU A 252 21.69 8.28 9.16
N ASN A 253 22.00 9.36 8.44
CA ASN A 253 21.52 10.70 8.77
C ASN A 253 20.32 11.04 7.89
N VAL A 254 19.14 10.58 8.30
CA VAL A 254 17.87 10.83 7.62
C VAL A 254 17.39 12.26 7.91
N LYS A 255 17.25 13.09 6.87
CA LYS A 255 16.90 14.51 7.00
C LYS A 255 15.62 14.90 6.27
N THR A 256 15.22 14.13 5.27
CA THR A 256 14.06 14.41 4.44
C THR A 256 13.02 13.30 4.52
N TYR A 257 11.77 13.62 4.20
CA TYR A 257 10.70 12.64 4.15
C TYR A 257 10.99 11.51 3.15
N ASP A 258 11.59 11.84 2.00
CA ASP A 258 11.98 10.84 1.00
C ASP A 258 13.03 9.86 1.53
N GLU A 259 14.03 10.36 2.25
CA GLU A 259 15.06 9.51 2.87
C GLU A 259 14.44 8.62 3.96
N LEU A 260 13.51 9.15 4.75
CA LEU A 260 12.77 8.37 5.74
C LEU A 260 11.92 7.29 5.06
N LEU A 261 11.21 7.65 3.99
CA LEU A 261 10.42 6.72 3.19
C LEU A 261 11.31 5.63 2.62
N ALA A 262 12.47 5.99 2.08
CA ALA A 262 13.42 5.04 1.55
C ALA A 262 13.90 4.03 2.61
N VAL A 263 14.28 4.51 3.80
CA VAL A 263 14.72 3.64 4.90
C VAL A 263 13.60 2.74 5.41
N VAL A 264 12.39 3.28 5.63
CA VAL A 264 11.24 2.48 6.05
C VAL A 264 10.90 1.44 4.99
N SER A 265 10.97 1.78 3.71
CA SER A 265 10.74 0.80 2.63
C SER A 265 11.73 -0.36 2.69
N MET A 266 13.03 -0.08 2.91
CA MET A 266 14.06 -1.11 3.04
C MET A 266 13.82 -2.05 4.22
N MET A 267 13.34 -1.54 5.35
CA MET A 267 13.09 -2.34 6.55
C MET A 267 11.92 -3.32 6.42
N HIS A 268 10.96 -3.02 5.55
CA HIS A 268 9.75 -3.84 5.36
C HIS A 268 9.77 -4.67 4.07
N SER A 269 10.69 -4.37 3.15
CA SER A 269 10.84 -5.09 1.89
C SER A 269 11.88 -6.21 1.99
N THR A 270 11.77 -7.23 1.16
CA THR A 270 12.61 -8.44 1.24
C THR A 270 13.80 -8.37 0.27
N ASP A 271 15.01 -8.58 0.80
CA ASP A 271 16.30 -8.55 0.08
C ASP A 271 16.59 -7.22 -0.65
N VAL A 272 16.09 -6.10 -0.11
CA VAL A 272 16.31 -4.75 -0.66
C VAL A 272 17.63 -4.17 -0.17
N PHE A 273 17.85 -4.08 1.15
CA PHE A 273 19.09 -3.56 1.73
C PHE A 273 20.20 -4.63 1.80
N GLU A 274 20.53 -5.19 0.65
CA GLU A 274 21.53 -6.24 0.51
C GLU A 274 22.45 -5.98 -0.69
N GLY A 275 23.54 -6.75 -0.79
CA GLY A 275 24.44 -6.73 -1.94
C GLY A 275 25.03 -5.35 -2.26
N ASP A 276 24.96 -4.97 -3.55
CA ASP A 276 25.57 -3.73 -4.05
C ASP A 276 24.92 -2.48 -3.45
N LEU A 277 23.59 -2.47 -3.24
CA LEU A 277 22.91 -1.31 -2.65
C LEU A 277 23.43 -1.05 -1.23
N LYS A 278 23.51 -2.11 -0.40
CA LYS A 278 24.05 -2.01 0.96
C LYS A 278 25.48 -1.48 0.94
N LYS A 279 26.32 -2.03 0.07
CA LYS A 279 27.72 -1.58 -0.08
C LYS A 279 27.79 -0.11 -0.45
N LEU A 280 27.09 0.32 -1.49
CA LEU A 280 27.10 1.69 -2.01
C LEU A 280 26.60 2.72 -0.97
N LEU A 281 25.57 2.37 -0.19
CA LEU A 281 25.04 3.23 0.87
C LEU A 281 26.02 3.33 2.06
N VAL A 282 26.62 2.22 2.49
CA VAL A 282 27.57 2.21 3.62
C VAL A 282 28.88 2.90 3.26
N THR A 283 29.38 2.73 2.02
CA THR A 283 30.59 3.43 1.54
C THR A 283 30.33 4.89 1.14
N LYS A 284 29.05 5.32 1.11
CA LYS A 284 28.60 6.65 0.68
C LYS A 284 28.92 6.97 -0.78
N GLU A 285 29.03 5.93 -1.61
CA GLU A 285 29.13 6.05 -3.07
C GLU A 285 27.76 6.35 -3.71
N LEU A 286 26.67 5.99 -3.02
CA LEU A 286 25.30 6.35 -3.37
C LEU A 286 24.66 7.13 -2.21
N LEU A 287 24.00 8.24 -2.50
CA LEU A 287 23.29 9.02 -1.50
C LEU A 287 21.86 8.49 -1.29
N LEU A 288 21.29 8.68 -0.11
CA LEU A 288 19.95 8.16 0.23
C LEU A 288 18.82 8.72 -0.64
N PHE A 289 18.99 9.88 -1.26
CA PHE A 289 17.97 10.42 -2.18
C PHE A 289 18.12 9.87 -3.61
N GLU A 290 19.22 9.19 -3.93
CA GLU A 290 19.52 8.63 -5.25
C GLU A 290 19.11 7.15 -5.36
N MET A 291 18.80 6.50 -4.23
CA MET A 291 18.47 5.08 -4.20
C MET A 291 17.07 4.75 -4.73
N ILE A 292 16.92 3.51 -5.18
CA ILE A 292 15.62 2.91 -5.47
C ILE A 292 15.18 2.16 -4.22
N ALA A 293 14.09 2.61 -3.60
CA ALA A 293 13.59 2.03 -2.35
C ALA A 293 12.22 1.39 -2.50
N THR A 294 11.43 1.83 -3.45
CA THR A 294 10.07 1.37 -3.72
C THR A 294 9.92 0.94 -5.18
N ARG A 295 8.86 0.19 -5.47
CA ARG A 295 8.57 -0.19 -6.87
C ARG A 295 8.36 1.05 -7.74
N ASP A 296 7.74 2.08 -7.20
CA ASP A 296 7.46 3.33 -7.91
C ASP A 296 8.76 4.08 -8.27
N ASP A 297 9.81 3.96 -7.45
CA ASP A 297 11.12 4.52 -7.77
C ASP A 297 11.76 3.82 -8.98
N ILE A 298 11.56 2.50 -9.16
CA ILE A 298 11.98 1.79 -10.40
C ILE A 298 11.31 2.43 -11.61
N PHE A 299 9.99 2.65 -11.53
CA PHE A 299 9.23 3.24 -12.63
C PHE A 299 9.80 4.61 -13.02
N PHE A 300 9.98 5.52 -12.06
CA PHE A 300 10.46 6.87 -12.35
C PHE A 300 11.93 6.93 -12.73
N TYR A 301 12.78 6.08 -12.14
CA TYR A 301 14.17 5.95 -12.53
C TYR A 301 14.29 5.54 -14.01
N LEU A 302 13.58 4.48 -14.42
CA LEU A 302 13.58 3.99 -15.80
C LEU A 302 12.96 5.02 -16.76
N LYS A 303 11.87 5.69 -16.34
CA LYS A 303 11.26 6.77 -17.11
C LYS A 303 12.25 7.91 -17.36
N GLY A 304 13.06 8.24 -16.36
CA GLY A 304 14.14 9.23 -16.43
C GLY A 304 15.29 8.83 -17.35
N LYS A 305 15.59 7.52 -17.47
CA LYS A 305 16.52 6.95 -18.46
C LYS A 305 15.94 6.91 -19.88
N GLY A 306 14.66 7.23 -20.06
CA GLY A 306 14.01 7.37 -21.36
C GLY A 306 13.15 6.18 -21.79
N LEU A 307 12.99 5.16 -20.95
CA LEU A 307 12.10 4.04 -21.25
C LEU A 307 10.65 4.52 -21.37
N ASP A 308 9.84 3.78 -22.14
CA ASP A 308 8.42 4.05 -22.24
C ASP A 308 7.67 3.62 -20.96
N ARG A 309 6.46 4.14 -20.77
CA ARG A 309 5.69 3.90 -19.53
C ARG A 309 5.29 2.44 -19.35
N LYS A 310 5.06 1.71 -20.44
CA LYS A 310 4.65 0.31 -20.39
C LYS A 310 5.82 -0.57 -19.97
N ASP A 311 7.01 -0.35 -20.54
CA ASP A 311 8.24 -1.05 -20.15
C ASP A 311 8.59 -0.76 -18.69
N CYS A 312 8.48 0.52 -18.27
CA CYS A 312 8.68 0.90 -16.87
C CYS A 312 7.74 0.14 -15.93
N PHE A 313 6.45 0.07 -16.29
CA PHE A 313 5.44 -0.67 -15.52
C PHE A 313 5.73 -2.17 -15.47
N GLU A 314 6.04 -2.79 -16.61
CA GLU A 314 6.27 -4.23 -16.69
C GLU A 314 7.52 -4.65 -15.90
N ILE A 315 8.60 -3.85 -15.97
CA ILE A 315 9.81 -4.08 -15.18
C ILE A 315 9.51 -3.90 -13.69
N MET A 316 8.91 -2.77 -13.29
CA MET A 316 8.52 -2.50 -11.90
C MET A 316 7.66 -3.63 -11.31
N ASN A 317 6.58 -4.01 -12.01
CA ASN A 317 5.61 -4.99 -11.52
C ASN A 317 6.20 -6.41 -11.47
N ARG A 318 7.23 -6.68 -12.27
CA ARG A 318 7.98 -7.92 -12.24
C ARG A 318 8.95 -7.97 -11.05
N VAL A 319 9.79 -6.94 -10.90
CA VAL A 319 10.81 -6.85 -9.85
C VAL A 319 10.18 -6.85 -8.46
N ARG A 320 9.05 -6.16 -8.27
CA ARG A 320 8.38 -6.12 -6.95
C ARG A 320 7.97 -7.50 -6.42
N LYS A 321 7.84 -8.50 -7.30
CA LYS A 321 7.42 -9.88 -6.99
C LYS A 321 8.60 -10.86 -6.99
N GLY A 322 9.84 -10.35 -6.91
CA GLY A 322 11.02 -11.19 -6.84
C GLY A 322 11.34 -11.96 -8.11
N ARG A 323 10.79 -11.52 -9.25
CA ARG A 323 11.01 -12.18 -10.54
C ARG A 323 12.17 -11.50 -11.26
N ASN A 324 13.20 -12.30 -11.56
CA ASN A 324 14.36 -11.86 -12.35
C ASN A 324 13.95 -11.23 -13.67
N LEU A 325 14.69 -10.21 -14.10
CA LEU A 325 14.50 -9.52 -15.38
C LEU A 325 14.54 -10.52 -16.56
N SER A 326 13.66 -10.32 -17.55
CA SER A 326 13.76 -11.08 -18.80
C SER A 326 14.95 -10.62 -19.64
N ALA A 327 15.39 -11.45 -20.59
CA ALA A 327 16.46 -11.06 -21.52
C ALA A 327 16.10 -9.79 -22.32
N GLU A 328 14.83 -9.65 -22.71
CA GLU A 328 14.31 -8.47 -23.39
C GLU A 328 14.37 -7.22 -22.50
N GLN A 329 14.00 -7.35 -21.23
CA GLN A 329 14.06 -6.26 -20.25
C GLN A 329 15.50 -5.81 -19.98
N VAL A 330 16.44 -6.75 -19.88
CA VAL A 330 17.86 -6.43 -19.76
C VAL A 330 18.36 -5.67 -20.99
N GLU A 331 17.98 -6.10 -22.19
CA GLU A 331 18.42 -5.46 -23.44
C GLU A 331 17.88 -4.03 -23.56
N ILE A 332 16.59 -3.80 -23.27
CA ILE A 332 16.03 -2.45 -23.33
C ILE A 332 16.60 -1.53 -22.25
N MET A 333 16.87 -2.05 -21.04
CA MET A 333 17.54 -1.29 -19.99
C MET A 333 18.96 -0.89 -20.41
N ARG A 334 19.70 -1.80 -21.06
CA ARG A 334 21.05 -1.51 -21.59
C ARG A 334 21.03 -0.45 -22.67
N LYS A 335 20.08 -0.53 -23.61
CA LYS A 335 19.89 0.46 -24.67
C LYS A 335 19.67 1.88 -24.11
N HIS A 336 19.09 2.00 -22.91
CA HIS A 336 18.83 3.27 -22.25
C HIS A 336 19.87 3.65 -21.18
N ASN A 337 21.03 2.97 -21.15
CA ASN A 337 22.11 3.25 -20.21
C ASN A 337 21.65 3.27 -18.74
N VAL A 338 20.81 2.31 -18.35
CA VAL A 338 20.52 2.04 -16.93
C VAL A 338 21.81 1.65 -16.21
N ASP A 339 21.99 2.14 -14.98
CA ASP A 339 23.23 1.94 -14.22
C ASP A 339 23.38 0.48 -13.77
N GLU A 340 24.62 -0.02 -13.72
CA GLU A 340 24.90 -1.45 -13.51
C GLU A 340 24.33 -2.00 -12.19
N TRP A 341 24.40 -1.20 -11.12
CA TRP A 341 23.90 -1.60 -9.80
C TRP A 341 22.37 -1.84 -9.81
N VAL A 342 21.62 -1.19 -10.71
CA VAL A 342 20.16 -1.34 -10.82
C VAL A 342 19.80 -2.71 -11.35
N TYR A 343 20.59 -3.31 -12.23
CA TYR A 343 20.35 -4.69 -12.69
C TYR A 343 20.58 -5.70 -11.56
N GLY A 344 21.65 -5.50 -10.78
CA GLY A 344 21.93 -6.31 -9.59
C GLY A 344 20.76 -6.22 -8.60
N PHE A 345 20.34 -4.99 -8.30
CA PHE A 345 19.19 -4.71 -7.45
C PHE A 345 17.91 -5.41 -7.94
N CYS A 346 17.54 -5.21 -9.21
CA CYS A 346 16.31 -5.78 -9.77
C CYS A 346 16.24 -7.31 -9.76
N ASN A 347 17.39 -8.00 -9.80
CA ASN A 347 17.44 -9.47 -9.74
C ASN A 347 17.64 -10.02 -8.31
N GLN A 348 18.01 -9.16 -7.37
CA GLN A 348 18.20 -9.53 -5.96
C GLN A 348 16.90 -9.43 -5.16
N VAL A 349 16.17 -8.32 -5.35
CA VAL A 349 14.96 -7.99 -4.59
C VAL A 349 13.96 -9.14 -4.68
N ARG A 350 13.39 -9.57 -3.54
CA ARG A 350 12.35 -10.61 -3.48
C ARG A 350 10.96 -10.04 -3.36
N TYR A 351 10.81 -8.94 -2.64
CA TYR A 351 9.58 -8.19 -2.58
C TYR A 351 9.88 -6.72 -2.40
N LEU A 352 9.16 -5.84 -3.12
CA LEU A 352 9.38 -4.39 -3.05
C LEU A 352 8.08 -3.64 -2.78
N PHE A 353 8.08 -2.85 -1.71
CA PHE A 353 6.87 -2.18 -1.26
C PHE A 353 6.42 -1.07 -2.24
N PRO A 354 5.09 -0.87 -2.37
CA PRO A 354 4.51 0.33 -2.97
C PRO A 354 4.81 1.57 -2.13
N LYS A 355 5.15 2.69 -2.79
CA LYS A 355 5.43 3.97 -2.13
C LYS A 355 4.26 4.48 -1.28
N ALA A 356 3.04 4.33 -1.79
CA ALA A 356 1.82 4.68 -1.05
C ALA A 356 1.70 3.89 0.27
N HIS A 357 2.07 2.61 0.25
CA HIS A 357 1.99 1.75 1.43
C HIS A 357 3.01 2.17 2.49
N VAL A 358 4.25 2.47 2.07
CA VAL A 358 5.31 2.96 2.98
C VAL A 358 4.93 4.31 3.59
N ALA A 359 4.39 5.23 2.78
CA ALA A 359 3.92 6.52 3.26
C ALA A 359 2.84 6.37 4.33
N GLN A 360 1.93 5.40 4.15
CA GLN A 360 0.91 5.07 5.14
C GLN A 360 1.50 4.47 6.44
N LEU A 361 2.56 3.67 6.37
CA LEU A 361 3.29 3.18 7.54
C LEU A 361 3.93 4.33 8.33
N ILE A 362 4.52 5.31 7.65
CA ILE A 362 5.11 6.49 8.31
C ILE A 362 4.02 7.29 9.05
N ARG A 363 2.85 7.50 8.44
CA ARG A 363 1.70 8.13 9.11
C ARG A 363 1.27 7.35 10.35
N TYR A 364 1.27 6.03 10.25
CA TYR A 364 0.95 5.16 11.38
C TYR A 364 2.00 5.26 12.50
N TYR A 365 3.29 5.35 12.19
CA TYR A 365 4.34 5.60 13.18
C TYR A 365 4.21 6.95 13.85
N ALA A 366 3.89 7.99 13.09
CA ALA A 366 3.61 9.31 13.66
C ALA A 366 2.46 9.26 14.66
N PHE A 367 1.39 8.52 14.32
CA PHE A 367 0.29 8.23 15.22
C PHE A 367 0.77 7.51 16.50
N CYS A 368 1.56 6.44 16.38
CA CYS A 368 2.08 5.69 17.52
C CYS A 368 2.93 6.56 18.47
N ILE A 369 3.76 7.45 17.92
CA ILE A 369 4.58 8.39 18.70
C ILE A 369 3.68 9.33 19.51
N GLN A 370 2.71 9.94 18.84
CA GLN A 370 1.77 10.88 19.45
C GLN A 370 0.85 10.18 20.49
N SER A 371 0.44 8.94 20.24
CA SER A 371 -0.39 8.17 21.19
C SER A 371 0.38 7.75 22.44
N ASN A 372 1.63 7.30 22.28
CA ASN A 372 2.47 6.88 23.39
C ASN A 372 2.92 8.05 24.25
N SER A 373 3.12 9.23 23.66
CA SER A 373 3.45 10.44 24.44
C SER A 373 2.35 10.92 25.38
N ASN A 374 1.10 10.46 25.19
CA ASN A 374 -0.05 10.79 26.02
C ASN A 374 -0.50 9.62 26.94
N LEU A 375 0.22 8.49 26.91
CA LEU A 375 0.02 7.34 27.80
C LEU A 375 1.02 7.32 28.99
N MET A 376 2.00 8.24 28.99
CA MET A 376 2.77 8.64 30.17
C MET A 376 2.15 9.90 30.76
#